data_AF-Q3BBA1-F1
#
_entry.id   AF-Q3BBA1-F1
#
_cell.length_a   1.000
_cell.length_b   1.000
_cell.length_c   1.000
_cell.angle_alpha   90.00
_cell.angle_beta   90.00
_cell.angle_gamma   90.00
#
_symmetry.space_group_name_H-M   'P 1'
#
loop_
_entity.id
_entity.type
_entity.pdbx_description
1 polymer ?
#
loop_
_entity_poly.entity_id
_entity_poly.type
_entity_poly.pdbx_seq_one_letter_code
_entity_poly.pdbx_strand_id
1 'polypeptide(L)'
;FIMLDQYVIIKEGEATSEEEVDRFYSWLLEKAEVKFDDTMLTKESLRKQIRLYLGAKRVWERYKDKVIGLSIKCQPELSEIYGVTACLIPAFFPFNMDAFGKKPVVPATCEGDIKGTISSSLLYYLSGKPPLFGDIKYVDDDVVIIANCGASSLYYAALSDDPEENLRRVTIQGQCQGKSGGALTYRTPPAEFTVARLIRRNGEYYLLYFLAEGVEITEELEKKLKWGKQWPHTAIKNPLDA
;
A
#
# COMPACT_ATOMS: atom_id res chain seq x y z
N PHE A 1 3.68 -17.32 -13.09
CA PHE A 1 3.69 -16.85 -11.69
C PHE A 1 4.88 -17.47 -10.98
N ILE A 2 5.56 -16.69 -10.14
CA ILE A 2 6.56 -17.19 -9.21
C ILE A 2 5.93 -17.09 -7.82
N MET A 3 5.88 -18.20 -7.08
CA MET A 3 5.34 -18.24 -5.73
C MET A 3 6.49 -18.56 -4.78
N LEU A 4 6.65 -17.70 -3.77
CA LEU A 4 7.68 -17.83 -2.76
C LEU A 4 7.02 -17.75 -1.39
N ASP A 5 7.55 -18.50 -0.45
CA ASP A 5 7.15 -18.43 0.94
C ASP A 5 7.56 -17.08 1.56
N GLN A 6 6.75 -16.55 2.48
CA GLN A 6 7.04 -15.30 3.19
C GLN A 6 8.36 -15.37 3.97
N TYR A 7 8.78 -16.57 4.39
CA TYR A 7 10.05 -16.83 5.04
C TYR A 7 11.25 -16.38 4.21
N VAL A 8 11.16 -16.42 2.88
CA VAL A 8 12.23 -15.92 2.00
C VAL A 8 12.44 -14.42 2.22
N ILE A 9 11.35 -13.65 2.32
CA ILE A 9 11.41 -12.21 2.58
C ILE A 9 11.91 -11.93 4.00
N ILE A 10 11.48 -12.71 4.99
CA ILE A 10 11.97 -12.60 6.38
C ILE A 10 13.49 -12.80 6.40
N LYS A 11 13.98 -13.89 5.82
CA LYS A 11 15.41 -14.23 5.80
C LYS A 11 16.25 -13.14 5.14
N GLU A 12 15.80 -12.61 3.99
CA GLU A 12 16.50 -11.51 3.32
C GLU A 12 16.45 -10.20 4.10
N GLY A 13 15.34 -9.94 4.79
CA GLY A 13 15.17 -8.79 5.66
C GLY A 13 16.06 -8.84 6.90
N GLU A 14 16.18 -10.01 7.53
CA GLU A 14 17.07 -10.25 8.68
C GLU A 14 18.55 -10.15 8.29
N ALA A 15 18.90 -10.46 7.03
CA ALA A 15 20.23 -10.28 6.48
C ALA A 15 20.53 -8.82 6.04
N THR A 16 19.62 -7.87 6.28
CA THR A 16 19.85 -6.45 5.97
C THR A 16 20.74 -5.82 7.03
N SER A 17 21.69 -4.96 6.62
CA SER A 17 22.59 -4.33 7.57
C SER A 17 21.84 -3.33 8.47
N GLU A 18 22.36 -3.09 9.67
CA GLU A 18 21.79 -2.04 10.54
C GLU A 18 21.91 -0.66 9.88
N GLU A 19 22.98 -0.40 9.13
CA GLU A 19 23.19 0.88 8.41
C GLU A 19 22.08 1.13 7.38
N GLU A 20 21.70 0.13 6.58
CA GLU A 20 20.62 0.24 5.60
C GLU A 20 19.28 0.56 6.29
N VAL A 21 19.04 -0.05 7.45
CA VAL A 21 17.82 0.16 8.22
C VAL A 21 17.83 1.52 8.89
N ASP A 22 18.95 1.94 9.48
CA ASP A 22 19.13 3.24 10.12
C ASP A 22 18.93 4.37 9.13
N ARG A 23 19.49 4.22 7.92
CA ARG A 23 19.27 5.15 6.82
C ARG A 23 17.79 5.25 6.47
N PHE A 24 17.11 4.12 6.28
CA PHE A 24 15.69 4.13 5.92
C PHE A 24 14.82 4.70 7.04
N TYR A 25 15.10 4.32 8.28
CA TYR A 25 14.40 4.79 9.47
C TYR A 25 14.53 6.31 9.60
N SER A 26 15.74 6.84 9.51
CA SER A 26 16.00 8.29 9.59
C SER A 26 15.33 9.05 8.46
N TRP A 27 15.38 8.49 7.25
CA TRP A 27 14.72 9.07 6.08
C TRP A 27 13.20 9.12 6.24
N LEU A 28 12.55 8.09 6.79
CA LEU A 28 11.12 8.14 7.08
C LEU A 28 10.77 9.24 8.09
N LEU A 29 11.57 9.38 9.15
CA LEU A 29 11.36 10.43 10.16
C LEU A 29 11.55 11.84 9.60
N GLU A 30 12.37 11.99 8.56
CA GLU A 30 12.58 13.26 7.87
C GLU A 30 11.44 13.58 6.89
N LYS A 31 10.98 12.58 6.12
CA LYS A 31 10.10 12.80 4.96
C LYS A 31 8.60 12.72 5.27
N ALA A 32 8.21 12.06 6.35
CA ALA A 32 6.82 11.84 6.73
C ALA A 32 6.60 12.13 8.22
N GLU A 33 5.35 12.41 8.59
CA GLU A 33 4.98 12.50 10.00
C GLU A 33 4.93 11.09 10.59
N VAL A 34 5.58 10.86 11.74
CA VAL A 34 5.55 9.54 12.41
C VAL A 34 5.01 9.69 13.82
N LYS A 35 3.87 9.06 14.08
CA LYS A 35 3.17 9.06 15.37
C LYS A 35 3.40 7.72 16.06
N PHE A 36 4.49 7.63 16.81
CA PHE A 36 4.77 6.46 17.63
C PHE A 36 3.73 6.29 18.74
N ASP A 37 3.46 5.04 19.08
CA ASP A 37 2.67 4.63 20.23
C ASP A 37 3.40 3.50 20.98
N ASP A 38 2.91 3.13 22.16
CA ASP A 38 3.58 2.16 23.03
C ASP A 38 3.26 0.68 22.70
N THR A 39 2.44 0.43 21.68
CA THR A 39 1.87 -0.89 21.39
C THR A 39 2.12 -1.35 19.95
N MET A 40 1.59 -0.63 18.97
CA MET A 40 1.55 -0.99 17.57
C MET A 40 2.75 -0.40 16.83
N LEU A 41 2.88 0.93 16.75
CA LEU A 41 4.02 1.57 16.10
C LEU A 41 5.05 2.03 17.13
N THR A 42 5.96 1.12 17.47
CA THR A 42 7.20 1.42 18.20
C THR A 42 8.38 1.59 17.23
N LYS A 43 9.50 2.15 17.72
CA LYS A 43 10.76 2.21 16.95
C LYS A 43 11.18 0.83 16.43
N GLU A 44 11.08 -0.19 17.29
CA GLU A 44 11.43 -1.58 16.93
C GLU A 44 10.51 -2.13 15.85
N SER A 45 9.19 -1.95 16.00
CA SER A 45 8.22 -2.42 15.00
C SER A 45 8.48 -1.76 13.63
N LEU A 46 8.76 -0.45 13.59
CA LEU A 46 9.05 0.26 12.35
C LEU A 46 10.33 -0.28 11.69
N ARG A 47 11.41 -0.48 12.46
CA ARG A 47 12.66 -1.11 11.96
C ARG A 47 12.42 -2.51 11.40
N LYS A 48 11.50 -3.27 12.02
CA LYS A 48 11.12 -4.61 11.55
C LYS A 48 10.29 -4.56 10.27
N GLN A 49 9.37 -3.59 10.12
CA GLN A 49 8.69 -3.34 8.85
C GLN A 49 9.66 -2.94 7.73
N ILE A 50 10.65 -2.10 8.04
CA ILE A 50 11.68 -1.70 7.09
C ILE A 50 12.45 -2.93 6.60
N ARG A 51 12.84 -3.84 7.51
CA ARG A 51 13.48 -5.12 7.12
C ARG A 51 12.62 -5.94 6.17
N LEU A 52 11.31 -6.06 6.42
CA LEU A 52 10.43 -6.76 5.49
C LEU A 52 10.40 -6.10 4.11
N TYR A 53 10.34 -4.77 4.04
CA TYR A 53 10.42 -4.05 2.77
C TYR A 53 11.75 -4.28 2.04
N LEU A 54 12.88 -4.16 2.74
CA LEU A 54 14.21 -4.34 2.15
C LEU A 54 14.47 -5.79 1.73
N GLY A 55 14.03 -6.76 2.54
CA GLY A 55 14.01 -8.17 2.17
C GLY A 55 13.18 -8.42 0.92
N ALA A 56 11.97 -7.87 0.85
CA ALA A 56 11.11 -7.99 -0.33
C ALA A 56 11.74 -7.34 -1.57
N LYS A 57 12.40 -6.18 -1.43
CA LYS A 57 13.13 -5.50 -2.51
C LYS A 57 14.26 -6.39 -3.03
N ARG A 58 15.06 -6.99 -2.15
CA ARG A 58 16.15 -7.93 -2.54
C ARG A 58 15.61 -9.18 -3.23
N VAL A 59 14.49 -9.74 -2.77
CA VAL A 59 13.83 -10.86 -3.44
C VAL A 59 13.35 -10.45 -4.82
N TRP A 60 12.65 -9.31 -4.94
CA TRP A 60 12.15 -8.81 -6.22
C TRP A 60 13.29 -8.57 -7.22
N GLU A 61 14.42 -7.98 -6.80
CA GLU A 61 15.58 -7.74 -7.67
C GLU A 61 16.11 -9.01 -8.36
N ARG A 62 16.00 -10.18 -7.73
CA ARG A 62 16.40 -11.48 -8.32
C ARG A 62 15.49 -11.94 -9.45
N TYR A 63 14.27 -11.42 -9.49
CA TYR A 63 13.21 -11.85 -10.41
C TYR A 63 12.67 -10.72 -11.28
N LYS A 64 13.20 -9.50 -11.18
CA LYS A 64 12.66 -8.30 -11.83
C LYS A 64 12.46 -8.44 -13.34
N ASP A 65 13.30 -9.22 -14.02
CA ASP A 65 13.21 -9.46 -15.47
C ASP A 65 12.16 -10.53 -15.83
N LYS A 66 11.53 -11.16 -14.84
CA LYS A 66 10.56 -12.26 -14.99
C LYS A 66 9.19 -11.93 -14.43
N VAL A 67 9.03 -10.81 -13.72
CA VAL A 67 7.78 -10.41 -13.06
C VAL A 67 7.47 -8.93 -13.34
N ILE A 68 6.19 -8.62 -13.53
CA ILE A 68 5.71 -7.26 -13.83
C ILE A 68 5.06 -6.57 -12.61
N GLY A 69 4.94 -7.29 -11.50
CA GLY A 69 4.28 -6.86 -10.28
C GLY A 69 4.35 -7.96 -9.22
N LEU A 70 3.92 -7.65 -8.01
CA LEU A 70 3.94 -8.60 -6.88
C LEU A 70 2.70 -8.49 -5.99
N SER A 71 2.45 -9.54 -5.23
CA SER A 71 1.49 -9.51 -4.13
C SER A 71 2.16 -10.07 -2.89
N ILE A 72 1.95 -9.42 -1.75
CA ILE A 72 2.40 -9.92 -0.45
C ILE A 72 1.21 -10.49 0.33
N LYS A 73 1.25 -11.77 0.67
CA LYS A 73 0.34 -12.34 1.67
C LYS A 73 0.89 -12.00 3.05
N CYS A 74 0.28 -10.98 3.68
CA CYS A 74 0.69 -10.49 5.00
C CYS A 74 0.10 -11.32 6.15
N GLN A 75 -1.17 -11.72 6.03
CA GLN A 75 -1.93 -12.36 7.09
C GLN A 75 -1.95 -13.90 6.95
N PRO A 76 -1.84 -14.65 8.06
CA PRO A 76 -1.39 -14.25 9.40
C PRO A 76 0.14 -14.32 9.60
N GLU A 77 0.89 -14.88 8.65
CA GLU A 77 2.28 -15.29 8.87
C GLU A 77 3.22 -14.12 9.16
N LEU A 78 3.02 -12.97 8.51
CA LEU A 78 3.84 -11.78 8.78
C LEU A 78 3.26 -10.94 9.93
N SER A 79 1.99 -10.57 9.82
CA SER A 79 1.30 -9.68 10.75
C SER A 79 1.20 -10.22 12.17
N GLU A 80 0.94 -11.52 12.34
CA GLU A 80 0.68 -12.16 13.64
C GLU A 80 1.86 -13.01 14.11
N ILE A 81 2.34 -13.92 13.27
CA ILE A 81 3.35 -14.93 13.65
C ILE A 81 4.75 -14.31 13.70
N TYR A 82 5.21 -13.73 12.59
CA TYR A 82 6.43 -12.92 12.60
C TYR A 82 6.25 -11.66 13.45
N GLY A 83 5.02 -11.17 13.54
CA GLY A 83 4.56 -10.22 14.54
C GLY A 83 4.64 -8.76 14.12
N VAL A 84 4.71 -8.46 12.82
CA VAL A 84 4.64 -7.09 12.31
C VAL A 84 3.98 -7.04 10.93
N THR A 85 3.12 -6.04 10.71
CA THR A 85 2.45 -5.86 9.41
C THR A 85 3.42 -5.45 8.31
N ALA A 86 3.22 -5.99 7.09
CA ALA A 86 4.10 -5.74 5.95
C ALA A 86 3.73 -4.49 5.12
N CYS A 87 3.09 -3.48 5.72
CA CYS A 87 2.45 -2.36 5.03
C CYS A 87 3.42 -1.47 4.21
N LEU A 88 4.71 -1.44 4.53
CA LEU A 88 5.70 -0.72 3.71
C LEU A 88 5.87 -1.32 2.30
N ILE A 89 5.55 -2.60 2.09
CA ILE A 89 5.64 -3.25 0.77
C ILE A 89 4.62 -2.65 -0.22
N PRO A 90 3.28 -2.74 0.01
CA PRO A 90 2.31 -2.14 -0.89
C PRO A 90 2.35 -0.60 -0.90
N ALA A 91 3.03 0.04 0.07
CA ALA A 91 3.28 1.48 0.05
C ALA A 91 4.38 1.88 -0.95
N PHE A 92 5.57 1.27 -0.79
CA PHE A 92 6.77 1.73 -1.47
C PHE A 92 7.01 1.06 -2.82
N PHE A 93 6.63 -0.19 -3.04
CA PHE A 93 6.81 -0.81 -4.37
C PHE A 93 6.15 -0.02 -5.51
N PRO A 94 4.86 0.40 -5.39
CA PRO A 94 4.21 1.19 -6.42
C PRO A 94 4.58 2.68 -6.35
N PHE A 95 5.49 3.10 -5.48
CA PHE A 95 5.99 4.47 -5.39
C PHE A 95 7.37 4.62 -6.05
N ASN A 96 7.73 5.78 -6.58
CA ASN A 96 8.95 5.95 -7.40
C ASN A 96 10.21 6.34 -6.60
N MET A 97 10.14 6.39 -5.26
CA MET A 97 11.25 6.75 -4.39
C MET A 97 11.25 5.93 -3.11
N ASP A 98 12.43 5.65 -2.58
CA ASP A 98 12.63 5.23 -1.18
C ASP A 98 13.90 5.87 -0.60
N ALA A 99 14.34 5.45 0.59
CA ALA A 99 15.53 6.02 1.25
C ALA A 99 16.85 5.89 0.47
N PHE A 100 16.88 5.07 -0.58
CA PHE A 100 18.02 4.89 -1.47
C PHE A 100 17.90 5.71 -2.77
N GLY A 101 16.87 6.54 -2.88
CA GLY A 101 16.64 7.45 -4.00
C GLY A 101 15.54 6.96 -4.95
N LYS A 102 15.61 7.41 -6.20
CA LYS A 102 14.64 7.06 -7.24
C LYS A 102 14.74 5.58 -7.58
N LYS A 103 13.58 4.94 -7.75
CA LYS A 103 13.45 3.52 -8.10
C LYS A 103 12.31 3.31 -9.10
N PRO A 104 12.25 2.18 -9.83
CA PRO A 104 11.11 1.87 -10.67
C PRO A 104 9.82 1.72 -9.83
N VAL A 105 8.70 2.07 -10.46
CA VAL A 105 7.36 1.78 -9.94
C VAL A 105 7.04 0.34 -10.28
N VAL A 106 6.69 -0.44 -9.26
CA VAL A 106 6.33 -1.84 -9.39
C VAL A 106 4.93 -2.02 -8.81
N PRO A 107 3.93 -2.39 -9.62
CA PRO A 107 2.60 -2.74 -9.12
C PRO A 107 2.69 -3.74 -7.98
N ALA A 108 2.16 -3.38 -6.82
CA ALA A 108 2.14 -4.25 -5.65
C ALA A 108 0.79 -4.21 -4.94
N THR A 109 0.31 -5.39 -4.56
CA THR A 109 -0.92 -5.55 -3.76
C THR A 109 -0.65 -6.33 -2.48
N CYS A 110 -1.62 -6.34 -1.57
CA CYS A 110 -1.57 -7.10 -0.33
C CYS A 110 -2.41 -8.38 -0.42
N GLU A 111 -2.43 -9.14 0.68
CA GLU A 111 -3.26 -10.32 0.94
C GLU A 111 -3.11 -11.48 -0.05
N GLY A 112 -2.04 -11.49 -0.85
CA GLY A 112 -1.89 -12.48 -1.91
C GLY A 112 -2.94 -12.33 -3.01
N ASP A 113 -3.55 -11.15 -3.18
CA ASP A 113 -4.54 -10.91 -4.22
C ASP A 113 -3.89 -10.79 -5.60
N ILE A 114 -3.71 -11.94 -6.24
CA ILE A 114 -3.15 -12.08 -7.59
C ILE A 114 -4.01 -11.34 -8.63
N LYS A 115 -5.35 -11.33 -8.48
CA LYS A 115 -6.22 -10.68 -9.48
C LYS A 115 -6.12 -9.17 -9.35
N GLY A 116 -6.07 -8.68 -8.11
CA GLY A 116 -5.74 -7.29 -7.80
C GLY A 116 -4.40 -6.90 -8.42
N THR A 117 -3.34 -7.72 -8.26
CA THR A 117 -2.02 -7.43 -8.86
C THR A 117 -2.09 -7.34 -10.38
N ILE A 118 -2.82 -8.24 -11.04
CA ILE A 118 -2.97 -8.21 -12.51
C ILE A 118 -3.71 -6.94 -12.92
N SER A 119 -4.80 -6.58 -12.25
CA SER A 119 -5.54 -5.33 -12.50
C SER A 119 -4.67 -4.09 -12.30
N SER A 120 -3.95 -4.00 -11.17
CA SER A 120 -3.02 -2.90 -10.89
C SER A 120 -1.90 -2.83 -11.93
N SER A 121 -1.37 -3.97 -12.37
CA SER A 121 -0.34 -4.01 -13.41
C SER A 121 -0.88 -3.50 -14.75
N LEU A 122 -2.06 -3.97 -15.16
CA LEU A 122 -2.72 -3.50 -16.37
C LEU A 122 -2.91 -1.98 -16.36
N LEU A 123 -3.46 -1.43 -15.28
CA LEU A 123 -3.68 0.02 -15.14
C LEU A 123 -2.35 0.80 -15.18
N TYR A 124 -1.31 0.30 -14.53
CA TYR A 124 0.02 0.91 -14.56
C TYR A 124 0.60 0.99 -15.98
N TYR A 125 0.60 -0.13 -16.72
CA TYR A 125 1.20 -0.16 -18.06
C TYR A 125 0.38 0.61 -19.12
N LEU A 126 -0.91 0.82 -18.89
CA LEU A 126 -1.75 1.65 -19.76
C LEU A 126 -1.57 3.15 -19.48
N SER A 127 -1.48 3.55 -18.21
CA SER A 127 -1.47 4.96 -17.81
C SER A 127 -0.08 5.55 -17.59
N GLY A 128 0.92 4.71 -17.28
CA GLY A 128 2.22 5.14 -16.79
C GLY A 128 2.21 5.69 -15.35
N LYS A 129 1.05 5.72 -14.67
CA LYS A 129 0.90 6.24 -13.31
C LYS A 129 0.86 5.10 -12.27
N PRO A 130 1.47 5.28 -11.08
CA PRO A 130 1.37 4.32 -9.98
C PRO A 130 -0.06 3.83 -9.75
N PRO A 131 -0.30 2.50 -9.61
CA PRO A 131 -1.63 2.00 -9.32
C PRO A 131 -1.94 2.05 -7.83
N LEU A 132 -3.18 2.39 -7.47
CA LEU A 132 -3.73 2.19 -6.12
C LEU A 132 -4.46 0.84 -6.04
N PHE A 133 -4.29 0.17 -4.91
CA PHE A 133 -5.03 -1.03 -4.53
C PHE A 133 -5.79 -0.76 -3.24
N GLY A 134 -6.98 -1.33 -3.10
CA GLY A 134 -7.78 -1.28 -1.88
C GLY A 134 -9.14 -1.95 -2.05
N ASP A 135 -9.81 -2.14 -0.93
CA ASP A 135 -11.16 -2.70 -0.83
C ASP A 135 -12.20 -1.60 -0.74
N ILE A 136 -13.45 -1.94 -1.09
CA ILE A 136 -14.61 -1.10 -0.80
C ILE A 136 -14.83 -1.11 0.71
N LYS A 137 -14.49 0.00 1.35
CA LYS A 137 -14.52 0.18 2.80
C LYS A 137 -15.86 0.69 3.30
N TYR A 138 -16.49 1.56 2.52
CA TYR A 138 -17.75 2.21 2.85
C TYR A 138 -18.50 2.55 1.58
N VAL A 139 -19.82 2.46 1.63
CA VAL A 139 -20.74 2.84 0.55
C VAL A 139 -21.95 3.50 1.20
N ASP A 140 -22.35 4.64 0.67
CA ASP A 140 -23.69 5.21 0.80
C ASP A 140 -24.19 5.70 -0.56
N ASP A 141 -25.32 6.40 -0.59
CA ASP A 141 -25.92 6.90 -1.82
C ASP A 141 -24.98 7.86 -2.59
N ASP A 142 -24.16 8.64 -1.90
CA ASP A 142 -23.34 9.69 -2.51
C ASP A 142 -21.90 9.24 -2.80
N VAL A 143 -21.32 8.38 -1.96
CA VAL A 143 -19.86 8.12 -1.95
C VAL A 143 -19.51 6.66 -1.71
N VAL A 144 -18.44 6.22 -2.38
CA VAL A 144 -17.72 4.98 -2.09
C VAL A 144 -16.32 5.33 -1.59
N ILE A 145 -15.93 4.77 -0.43
CA ILE A 145 -14.56 4.88 0.09
C ILE A 145 -13.82 3.59 -0.21
N ILE A 146 -12.66 3.73 -0.85
CA ILE A 146 -11.70 2.67 -1.11
C ILE A 146 -10.55 2.80 -0.11
N ALA A 147 -10.22 1.70 0.56
CA ALA A 147 -9.15 1.63 1.55
C ALA A 147 -8.42 0.29 1.45
N ASN A 148 -7.09 0.28 1.50
CA ASN A 148 -6.36 -0.95 1.81
C ASN A 148 -6.06 -1.02 3.29
N CYS A 149 -6.00 -2.23 3.84
CA CYS A 149 -5.68 -2.46 5.23
C CYS A 149 -4.22 -2.07 5.55
N GLY A 150 -4.04 -0.82 5.92
CA GLY A 150 -2.78 -0.25 6.36
C GLY A 150 -2.03 0.61 5.35
N ALA A 151 -1.90 0.20 4.09
CA ALA A 151 -1.15 1.01 3.12
C ALA A 151 -1.43 0.66 1.66
N SER A 152 -1.34 1.65 0.80
CA SER A 152 -1.30 1.52 -0.66
C SER A 152 -0.34 2.58 -1.22
N SER A 153 -0.23 2.69 -2.54
CA SER A 153 0.78 3.54 -3.19
C SER A 153 0.81 4.96 -2.65
N LEU A 154 1.97 5.38 -2.13
CA LEU A 154 2.15 6.71 -1.54
C LEU A 154 1.97 7.85 -2.55
N TYR A 155 2.01 7.56 -3.86
CA TYR A 155 1.66 8.52 -4.91
C TYR A 155 0.27 9.14 -4.70
N TYR A 156 -0.67 8.41 -4.13
CA TYR A 156 -2.03 8.90 -3.93
C TYR A 156 -2.18 9.87 -2.75
N ALA A 157 -1.13 10.08 -1.96
CA ALA A 157 -1.18 11.07 -0.88
C ALA A 157 -1.32 12.51 -1.40
N ALA A 158 -0.73 12.83 -2.56
CA ALA A 158 -0.85 14.13 -3.21
C ALA A 158 -1.14 14.07 -4.71
N LEU A 159 -1.04 12.89 -5.35
CA LEU A 159 -1.07 12.69 -6.81
C LEU A 159 0.03 13.48 -7.56
N SER A 160 1.12 13.82 -6.86
CA SER A 160 2.21 14.61 -7.41
C SER A 160 3.27 13.75 -8.08
N ASP A 161 3.85 14.24 -9.18
CA ASP A 161 5.03 13.61 -9.78
C ASP A 161 6.30 13.88 -8.95
N ASP A 162 6.28 14.86 -8.02
CA ASP A 162 7.30 15.02 -6.98
C ASP A 162 7.02 14.06 -5.80
N PRO A 163 7.85 13.02 -5.59
CA PRO A 163 7.68 12.12 -4.46
C PRO A 163 7.73 12.81 -3.10
N GLU A 164 8.46 13.91 -2.95
CA GLU A 164 8.54 14.59 -1.66
C GLU A 164 7.22 15.25 -1.26
N GLU A 165 6.47 15.80 -2.22
CA GLU A 165 5.13 16.34 -1.96
C GLU A 165 4.16 15.26 -1.47
N ASN A 166 4.28 14.04 -2.01
CA ASN A 166 3.49 12.91 -1.57
C ASN A 166 3.85 12.49 -0.15
N LEU A 167 5.15 12.31 0.14
CA LEU A 167 5.63 11.88 1.46
C LEU A 167 5.24 12.87 2.57
N ARG A 168 5.29 14.18 2.30
CA ARG A 168 4.86 15.23 3.24
C ARG A 168 3.39 15.12 3.67
N ARG A 169 2.55 14.43 2.90
CA ARG A 169 1.12 14.21 3.22
C ARG A 169 0.84 12.85 3.85
N VAL A 170 1.88 12.07 4.13
CA VAL A 170 1.75 10.76 4.77
C VAL A 170 2.01 10.88 6.27
N THR A 171 1.10 10.31 7.05
CA THR A 171 1.32 10.05 8.48
C THR A 171 1.51 8.54 8.68
N ILE A 172 2.62 8.13 9.29
CA ILE A 172 2.83 6.75 9.74
C ILE A 172 2.37 6.67 11.19
N GLN A 173 1.36 5.86 11.48
CA GLN A 173 0.80 5.71 12.83
C GLN A 173 0.44 4.26 13.12
N GLY A 174 0.22 3.91 14.40
CA GLY A 174 -0.12 2.56 14.85
C GLY A 174 -1.18 1.87 13.98
N GLN A 175 -0.95 0.61 13.63
CA GLN A 175 -1.93 -0.22 12.92
C GLN A 175 -3.06 -0.70 13.87
N CYS A 176 -4.23 -1.11 13.35
CA CYS A 176 -5.40 -1.54 14.15
C CYS A 176 -5.63 -3.04 14.05
N GLN A 177 -4.68 -3.73 13.45
CA GLN A 177 -4.69 -5.14 13.13
C GLN A 177 -3.24 -5.64 13.04
N GLY A 178 -3.04 -6.95 13.16
CA GLY A 178 -1.70 -7.47 13.36
C GLY A 178 -1.23 -7.30 14.79
N LYS A 179 -0.08 -7.90 15.09
CA LYS A 179 0.56 -7.83 16.40
C LYS A 179 1.32 -6.52 16.64
N SER A 180 1.86 -5.92 15.58
CA SER A 180 2.52 -4.61 15.60
C SER A 180 2.69 -4.03 14.19
N GLY A 181 3.23 -2.81 14.10
CA GLY A 181 3.56 -2.09 12.87
C GLY A 181 2.69 -0.86 12.66
N GLY A 182 3.11 -0.02 11.72
CA GLY A 182 2.43 1.20 11.30
C GLY A 182 1.60 1.02 10.03
N ALA A 183 0.48 1.75 9.98
CA ALA A 183 -0.25 2.10 8.78
C ALA A 183 0.33 3.38 8.15
N LEU A 184 0.21 3.53 6.84
CA LEU A 184 0.60 4.71 6.09
C LEU A 184 -0.68 5.47 5.68
N THR A 185 -1.01 6.47 6.48
CA THR A 185 -2.26 7.23 6.39
C THR A 185 -2.11 8.42 5.46
N TYR A 186 -3.09 8.58 4.57
CA TYR A 186 -3.33 9.81 3.81
C TYR A 186 -4.79 9.86 3.36
N ARG A 187 -5.19 11.00 2.81
CA ARG A 187 -6.47 11.21 2.12
C ARG A 187 -6.17 11.63 0.71
N THR A 188 -6.59 10.80 -0.24
CA THR A 188 -6.38 11.08 -1.65
C THR A 188 -7.15 12.34 -2.03
N PRO A 189 -6.51 13.34 -2.67
CA PRO A 189 -7.21 14.52 -3.15
C PRO A 189 -8.20 14.15 -4.28
N PRO A 190 -9.23 14.98 -4.53
CA PRO A 190 -10.14 14.82 -5.66
C PRO A 190 -9.39 14.70 -7.00
N ALA A 191 -9.75 13.73 -7.82
CA ALA A 191 -9.20 13.50 -9.16
C ALA A 191 -10.08 12.55 -9.97
N GLU A 192 -9.83 12.41 -11.26
CA GLU A 192 -10.47 11.38 -12.08
C GLU A 192 -9.74 10.04 -11.93
N PHE A 193 -10.50 8.97 -11.75
CA PHE A 193 -9.97 7.63 -11.57
C PHE A 193 -10.57 6.65 -12.57
N THR A 194 -9.77 5.65 -12.94
CA THR A 194 -10.27 4.42 -13.55
C THR A 194 -10.18 3.31 -12.51
N VAL A 195 -11.31 2.73 -12.14
CA VAL A 195 -11.38 1.60 -11.20
C VAL A 195 -11.57 0.34 -12.01
N ALA A 196 -10.79 -0.71 -11.71
CA ALA A 196 -10.89 -1.99 -12.40
C ALA A 196 -10.71 -3.18 -11.46
N ARG A 197 -11.46 -4.26 -11.70
CA ARG A 197 -11.40 -5.52 -10.96
C ARG A 197 -11.47 -6.70 -11.92
N LEU A 198 -10.39 -7.49 -11.99
CA LEU A 198 -10.41 -8.78 -12.65
C LEU A 198 -11.12 -9.80 -11.77
N ILE A 199 -12.19 -10.40 -12.28
CA ILE A 199 -12.93 -11.47 -11.63
C ILE A 199 -12.84 -12.76 -12.45
N ARG A 200 -13.18 -13.89 -11.81
CA ARG A 200 -13.32 -15.18 -12.49
C ARG A 200 -14.69 -15.77 -12.15
N ARG A 201 -15.48 -16.10 -13.17
CA ARG A 201 -16.81 -16.71 -13.03
C ARG A 201 -16.89 -17.92 -13.95
N ASN A 202 -17.23 -19.09 -13.40
CA ASN A 202 -17.37 -20.34 -14.16
C ASN A 202 -16.17 -20.67 -15.07
N GLY A 203 -14.96 -20.41 -14.58
CA GLY A 203 -13.72 -20.67 -15.32
C GLY A 203 -13.25 -19.52 -16.22
N GLU A 204 -14.14 -18.61 -16.60
CA GLU A 204 -13.87 -17.47 -17.48
C GLU A 204 -13.47 -16.21 -16.70
N TYR A 205 -12.65 -15.37 -17.32
CA TYR A 205 -12.15 -14.13 -16.73
C TYR A 205 -12.90 -12.92 -17.30
N TYR A 206 -13.30 -12.01 -16.42
CA TYR A 206 -14.00 -10.78 -16.78
C TYR A 206 -13.29 -9.60 -16.12
N LEU A 207 -13.09 -8.52 -16.87
CA LEU A 207 -12.62 -7.25 -16.31
C LEU A 207 -13.83 -6.35 -16.10
N LEU A 208 -14.16 -6.10 -14.83
CA LEU A 208 -15.10 -5.04 -14.48
C LEU A 208 -14.31 -3.72 -14.40
N TYR A 209 -14.81 -2.66 -15.01
CA TYR A 209 -14.19 -1.34 -14.87
C TYR A 209 -15.23 -0.23 -14.99
N PHE A 210 -14.91 0.93 -14.44
CA PHE A 210 -15.67 2.16 -14.59
C PHE A 210 -14.77 3.39 -14.38
N LEU A 211 -15.22 4.53 -14.87
CA LEU A 211 -14.62 5.83 -14.58
C LEU A 211 -15.29 6.42 -13.35
N ALA A 212 -14.50 7.08 -12.50
CA ALA A 212 -14.97 7.61 -11.23
C ALA A 212 -14.44 9.02 -10.99
N GLU A 213 -15.28 9.87 -10.43
CA GLU A 213 -14.89 11.18 -9.93
C GLU A 213 -14.53 11.07 -8.45
N GLY A 214 -13.30 11.42 -8.11
CA GLY A 214 -12.79 11.51 -6.74
C GLY A 214 -13.37 12.71 -6.01
N VAL A 215 -13.74 12.53 -4.76
CA VAL A 215 -14.31 13.59 -3.91
C VAL A 215 -13.44 13.83 -2.68
N GLU A 216 -13.56 15.02 -2.09
CA GLU A 216 -12.79 15.39 -0.91
C GLU A 216 -13.26 14.59 0.31
N ILE A 217 -12.31 14.09 1.11
CA ILE A 217 -12.62 13.39 2.35
C ILE A 217 -12.71 14.43 3.48
N THR A 218 -13.94 14.84 3.77
CA THR A 218 -14.26 15.78 4.85
C THR A 218 -14.30 15.11 6.22
N GLU A 219 -14.29 15.90 7.29
CA GLU A 219 -14.46 15.38 8.66
C GLU A 219 -15.78 14.62 8.84
N GLU A 220 -16.86 15.06 8.19
CA GLU A 220 -18.15 14.36 8.24
C GLU A 220 -18.05 12.99 7.58
N LEU A 221 -17.31 12.87 6.46
CA LEU A 221 -17.05 11.59 5.83
C LEU A 221 -16.18 10.70 6.72
N GLU A 222 -15.17 11.26 7.40
CA GLU A 222 -14.36 10.51 8.35
C GLU A 222 -15.15 10.01 9.57
N LYS A 223 -16.15 10.77 10.04
CA LYS A 223 -17.02 10.36 11.15
C LYS A 223 -17.84 9.11 10.81
N LYS A 224 -18.18 8.89 9.53
CA LYS A 224 -18.87 7.68 9.05
C LYS A 224 -18.01 6.41 9.20
N LEU A 225 -16.68 6.55 9.22
CA LEU A 225 -15.74 5.44 9.33
C LEU A 225 -15.58 4.98 10.79
N LYS A 226 -16.15 3.82 11.14
CA LYS A 226 -16.08 3.28 12.51
C LYS A 226 -14.74 2.60 12.86
N TRP A 227 -14.02 2.09 11.85
CA TRP A 227 -12.79 1.32 12.05
C TRP A 227 -11.85 1.50 10.86
N GLY A 228 -10.53 1.47 11.10
CA GLY A 228 -9.50 1.65 10.07
C GLY A 228 -9.22 3.11 9.70
N LYS A 229 -9.46 4.07 10.60
CA LYS A 229 -9.23 5.51 10.31
C LYS A 229 -7.79 5.85 9.93
N GLN A 230 -6.82 5.09 10.41
CA GLN A 230 -5.41 5.24 10.06
C GLN A 230 -4.99 4.62 8.72
N TRP A 231 -5.92 4.03 7.97
CA TRP A 231 -5.60 3.53 6.63
C TRP A 231 -5.59 4.67 5.61
N PRO A 232 -4.95 4.48 4.45
CA PRO A 232 -5.12 5.41 3.34
C PRO A 232 -6.53 5.29 2.76
N HIS A 233 -7.18 6.42 2.54
CA HIS A 233 -8.54 6.47 2.00
C HIS A 233 -8.58 7.26 0.71
N THR A 234 -9.31 6.72 -0.27
CA THR A 234 -9.72 7.42 -1.49
C THR A 234 -11.24 7.40 -1.53
N ALA A 235 -11.87 8.57 -1.68
CA ALA A 235 -13.31 8.66 -1.84
C ALA A 235 -13.64 8.97 -3.30
N ILE A 236 -14.64 8.29 -3.83
CA ILE A 236 -15.19 8.52 -5.17
C ILE A 236 -16.70 8.71 -5.06
N LYS A 237 -17.30 9.49 -5.95
CA LYS A 237 -18.75 9.55 -6.08
C LYS A 237 -19.30 8.16 -6.35
N ASN A 238 -20.43 7.80 -5.74
CA ASN A 238 -21.04 6.49 -5.93
C ASN A 238 -21.38 6.28 -7.42
N PRO A 239 -20.74 5.30 -8.10
CA PRO A 239 -20.94 5.08 -9.53
C PRO A 239 -22.29 4.41 -9.85
N LEU A 240 -23.04 3.98 -8.83
CA LEU A 240 -24.33 3.30 -8.99
C LEU A 240 -25.53 4.27 -8.92
N ASP A 241 -25.32 5.50 -8.47
CA ASP A 241 -26.35 6.54 -8.35
C ASP A 241 -26.29 7.54 -9.52
N ALA A 242 -26.06 7.00 -10.73
CA ALA A 242 -25.94 7.76 -11.98
C ALA A 242 -27.25 7.83 -12.75
#